data_AF-A0A3D6B4G8-F1
#
_entry.id   AF-A0A3D6B4G8-F1
#
_cell.length_a   1.000
_cell.length_b   1.000
_cell.length_c   1.000
_cell.angle_alpha   90.00
_cell.angle_beta   90.00
_cell.angle_gamma   90.00
#
_symmetry.space_group_name_H-M   'P 1'
#
loop_
_entity.id
_entity.type
_entity.pdbx_description
1 polymer ?
#
loop_
_entity_poly.entity_id
_entity_poly.type
_entity_poly.pdbx_seq_one_letter_code
_entity_poly.pdbx_strand_id
1 'polypeptide(L)'
;MSRHPKLALWISVFLCLFIGFYVYANFDPLKSQWFPRCMFLTLTGLKCPGCGSQRVLHSLLSGDILQAFESNALLVVLIPYMILLIFSALFKNRCERLYSALSSPALV
;
A
#
# COMPACT_ATOMS: atom_id res chain seq x y z
N MET A 1 8.94 35.88 -19.61
CA MET A 1 8.66 35.87 -18.16
C MET A 1 8.06 34.54 -17.76
N SER A 2 8.90 33.71 -17.15
CA SER A 2 8.71 32.30 -16.78
C SER A 2 7.61 32.10 -15.74
N ARG A 3 6.39 31.80 -16.20
CA ARG A 3 5.29 31.42 -15.31
C ARG A 3 5.06 29.91 -15.40
N HIS A 4 5.13 29.26 -14.23
CA HIS A 4 4.65 27.91 -13.92
C HIS A 4 5.59 26.67 -14.03
N PRO A 5 6.90 26.72 -13.69
CA PRO A 5 7.70 25.50 -13.56
C PRO A 5 7.10 24.53 -12.52
N LYS A 6 6.40 25.06 -11.50
CA LYS A 6 5.70 24.26 -10.49
C LYS A 6 4.48 23.51 -11.04
N LEU A 7 3.70 24.12 -11.94
CA LEU A 7 2.50 23.46 -12.49
C LEU A 7 2.89 22.32 -13.44
N ALA A 8 3.87 22.57 -14.31
CA ALA A 8 4.42 21.55 -15.19
C ALA A 8 5.03 20.38 -14.39
N LEU A 9 5.72 20.69 -13.29
CA LEU A 9 6.23 19.68 -12.36
C LEU A 9 5.10 18.84 -11.74
N TRP A 10 4.06 19.48 -11.19
CA TRP A 10 2.93 18.76 -10.60
C TRP A 10 2.17 17.91 -11.62
N ILE A 11 1.96 18.41 -12.84
CA ILE A 11 1.35 17.64 -13.93
C ILE A 11 2.19 16.41 -14.26
N SER A 12 3.52 16.57 -14.37
CA SER A 12 4.42 15.46 -14.65
C SER A 12 4.42 14.41 -13.53
N VAL A 13 4.45 14.84 -12.26
CA VAL A 13 4.36 13.92 -11.11
C VAL A 13 3.05 13.16 -11.13
N PHE A 14 1.92 13.84 -11.35
CA PHE A 14 0.61 13.22 -11.39
C PHE A 14 0.50 12.20 -12.54
N LEU A 15 1.01 12.56 -13.72
CA LEU A 15 1.03 11.67 -14.87
C LEU A 15 1.89 10.42 -14.61
N CYS A 16 3.08 10.58 -14.02
CA CYS A 16 3.93 9.45 -13.65
C CYS A 16 3.26 8.53 -12.62
N LEU A 17 2.62 9.09 -11.59
CA LEU A 17 1.89 8.31 -10.59
C LEU A 17 0.70 7.56 -11.23
N PHE A 18 -0.04 8.22 -12.12
CA PHE A 18 -1.17 7.62 -12.81
C PHE A 18 -0.73 6.46 -13.73
N ILE A 19 0.34 6.65 -14.50
CA ILE A 19 0.90 5.59 -15.35
C ILE A 19 1.40 4.44 -14.47
N GLY A 20 2.13 4.73 -13.40
CA GLY A 20 2.63 3.71 -12.46
C GLY A 20 1.50 2.92 -11.83
N PHE A 21 0.43 3.60 -11.39
CA PHE A 21 -0.79 2.97 -10.86
C PHE A 21 -1.45 2.08 -11.91
N TYR A 22 -1.64 2.59 -13.13
CA TYR A 22 -2.28 1.85 -14.22
C TYR A 22 -1.49 0.59 -14.57
N VAL A 23 -0.16 0.71 -14.72
CA VAL A 23 0.72 -0.45 -14.97
C VAL A 23 0.61 -1.43 -13.81
N TYR A 24 0.73 -0.96 -12.57
CA TYR A 24 0.69 -1.84 -11.41
C TYR A 24 -0.65 -2.54 -11.24
N ALA A 25 -1.78 -1.91 -11.60
CA ALA A 25 -3.10 -2.52 -11.48
C ALA A 25 -3.43 -3.55 -12.59
N ASN A 26 -2.73 -3.49 -13.73
CA ASN A 26 -2.98 -4.35 -14.90
C ASN A 26 -1.91 -5.43 -15.10
N PHE A 27 -0.70 -5.25 -14.56
CA PHE A 27 0.36 -6.24 -14.66
C PHE A 27 0.37 -7.14 -13.42
N ASP A 28 -0.16 -8.34 -13.60
CA ASP A 28 -0.29 -9.34 -12.54
C ASP A 28 1.09 -9.78 -11.99
N PRO A 29 1.40 -9.53 -10.70
CA PRO A 29 2.65 -9.94 -10.06
C PRO A 29 2.80 -11.46 -9.95
N LEU A 30 1.73 -12.24 -10.12
CA LEU A 30 1.80 -13.70 -10.17
C LEU A 30 2.31 -14.21 -11.52
N LYS A 31 2.09 -13.47 -12.61
CA LYS A 31 2.40 -13.91 -13.98
C LYS A 31 3.62 -13.22 -14.58
N SER A 32 3.98 -12.06 -14.04
CA SER A 32 5.10 -11.26 -14.52
C SER A 32 6.41 -11.66 -13.85
N GLN A 33 7.44 -11.95 -14.65
CA GLN A 33 8.82 -12.19 -14.18
C GLN A 33 9.52 -10.91 -13.69
N TRP A 34 8.95 -9.74 -13.98
CA TRP A 34 9.57 -8.43 -13.74
C TRP A 34 9.37 -7.94 -12.32
N PHE A 35 8.46 -8.56 -11.56
CA PHE A 35 8.22 -8.17 -10.19
C PHE A 35 9.21 -8.85 -9.23
N PRO A 36 9.79 -8.09 -8.28
CA PRO A 36 10.75 -8.64 -7.35
C PRO A 36 10.11 -9.73 -6.48
N ARG A 37 10.74 -10.90 -6.44
CA ARG A 37 10.34 -11.96 -5.51
C ARG A 37 10.78 -11.62 -4.09
N CYS A 38 10.04 -12.13 -3.10
CA CYS A 38 10.39 -11.95 -1.69
C CYS A 38 11.73 -12.63 -1.40
N MET A 39 12.79 -11.82 -1.21
CA MET A 39 14.13 -12.31 -0.93
C MET A 39 14.18 -13.22 0.29
N PHE A 40 13.43 -12.90 1.35
CA PHE A 40 13.37 -13.74 2.56
C PHE A 40 12.89 -15.16 2.24
N LEU A 41 11.80 -15.28 1.50
CA LEU A 41 11.27 -16.58 1.10
C LEU A 41 12.23 -17.30 0.14
N THR A 42 12.86 -16.58 -0.79
CA THR A 42 13.84 -17.17 -1.72
C THR A 42 15.11 -17.67 -1.03
N LEU A 43 15.59 -16.95 -0.01
CA LEU A 43 16.83 -17.28 0.70
C LEU A 43 16.61 -18.34 1.79
N THR A 44 15.47 -18.30 2.49
CA THR A 44 15.23 -19.16 3.67
C THR A 44 14.23 -20.29 3.41
N GLY A 45 13.42 -20.20 2.36
CA GLY A 45 12.28 -21.10 2.13
C GLY A 45 11.09 -20.86 3.08
N LEU A 46 11.21 -19.94 4.04
CA LEU A 46 10.19 -19.65 5.03
C LEU A 46 9.32 -18.45 4.62
N LYS A 47 8.02 -18.52 4.93
CA LYS A 47 7.10 -17.39 4.75
C LYS A 47 7.18 -16.47 5.97
N CYS A 48 7.55 -15.21 5.77
CA CYS A 48 7.45 -14.17 6.81
C CYS A 48 6.04 -13.54 6.83
N PRO A 49 5.67 -12.78 7.88
CA PRO A 49 4.35 -12.13 7.97
C PRO A 49 4.03 -11.19 6.81
N GLY A 50 5.06 -10.64 6.14
CA GLY A 50 4.92 -9.77 4.97
C GLY A 50 4.87 -10.50 3.62
N CYS A 51 5.06 -11.82 3.59
CA CYS A 51 5.01 -12.57 2.32
C CYS A 51 3.62 -12.42 1.68
N GLY A 52 3.58 -12.04 0.40
CA GLY A 52 2.33 -11.81 -0.33
C GLY A 52 1.79 -10.38 -0.26
N SER A 53 2.47 -9.45 0.42
CA SER A 53 2.06 -8.04 0.49
C SER A 53 1.87 -7.38 -0.87
N GLN A 54 2.77 -7.67 -1.81
CA GLN A 54 2.67 -7.17 -3.17
C GLN A 54 1.39 -7.66 -3.89
N ARG A 55 1.02 -8.93 -3.67
CA ARG A 55 -0.21 -9.51 -4.23
C ARG A 55 -1.45 -8.93 -3.59
N VAL A 56 -1.44 -8.75 -2.26
CA VAL A 56 -2.52 -8.03 -1.57
C VAL A 56 -2.71 -6.65 -2.17
N LEU A 57 -1.64 -5.87 -2.34
CA LEU A 57 -1.74 -4.53 -2.89
C LEU A 57 -2.29 -4.55 -4.32
N HIS A 58 -1.79 -5.45 -5.18
CA HIS A 58 -2.30 -5.60 -6.55
C HIS A 58 -3.79 -5.96 -6.55
N SER A 59 -4.17 -7.03 -5.85
CA SER A 59 -5.55 -7.51 -5.78
C SER A 59 -6.51 -6.45 -5.23
N LEU A 60 -6.13 -5.72 -4.17
CA LEU A 60 -6.93 -4.60 -3.65
C LEU A 60 -7.08 -3.47 -4.67
N LEU A 61 -6.02 -3.14 -5.42
CA LEU A 61 -6.06 -2.11 -6.47
C LEU A 61 -6.93 -2.52 -7.67
N SER A 62 -6.96 -3.81 -7.99
CA SER A 62 -7.83 -4.39 -9.02
C SER A 62 -9.26 -4.65 -8.52
N GLY A 63 -9.55 -4.43 -7.23
CA GLY A 63 -10.86 -4.67 -6.61
C GLY A 63 -11.16 -6.11 -6.22
N ASP A 64 -10.18 -7.02 -6.30
CA ASP A 64 -10.31 -8.43 -5.94
C ASP A 64 -9.96 -8.66 -4.45
N ILE A 65 -10.95 -8.48 -3.59
CA ILE A 65 -10.79 -8.64 -2.14
C ILE A 65 -10.53 -10.10 -1.77
N LEU A 66 -11.15 -11.05 -2.46
CA LEU A 66 -11.00 -12.47 -2.15
C LEU A 66 -9.56 -12.93 -2.40
N GLN A 67 -9.00 -12.58 -3.56
CA GLN A 67 -7.61 -12.91 -3.88
C GLN A 67 -6.61 -12.23 -2.94
N ALA A 68 -6.92 -11.01 -2.46
CA ALA A 68 -6.12 -10.34 -1.45
C ALA A 68 -6.12 -11.13 -0.13
N PHE A 69 -7.28 -11.59 0.33
CA PHE A 69 -7.39 -12.41 1.55
C PHE A 69 -6.64 -13.73 1.43
N GLU A 70 -6.76 -14.43 0.30
CA GLU A 70 -6.01 -15.66 0.05
C GLU A 70 -4.50 -15.43 0.02
N SER A 71 -4.06 -14.26 -0.46
CA SER A 71 -2.65 -13.91 -0.54
C SER A 71 -2.03 -13.66 0.83
N ASN A 72 -2.70 -12.87 1.68
CA ASN A 72 -2.29 -12.59 3.06
C ASN A 72 -3.44 -11.93 3.85
N ALA A 73 -4.30 -12.74 4.47
CA ALA A 73 -5.44 -12.28 5.26
C ALA A 73 -5.06 -11.32 6.39
N LEU A 74 -3.94 -11.57 7.08
CA LEU A 74 -3.44 -10.71 8.15
C LEU A 74 -3.22 -9.28 7.64
N LEU A 75 -2.58 -9.15 6.47
CA LEU A 75 -2.29 -7.85 5.89
C LEU A 75 -3.57 -7.13 5.45
N VAL A 76 -4.55 -7.85 4.90
CA VAL A 76 -5.83 -7.25 4.51
C VAL A 76 -6.56 -6.63 5.71
N VAL A 77 -6.52 -7.29 6.87
CA VAL A 77 -7.10 -6.74 8.11
C VAL A 77 -6.28 -5.58 8.68
N LEU A 78 -4.95 -5.65 8.59
CA LEU A 78 -4.06 -4.60 9.09
C LEU A 78 -4.10 -3.32 8.25
N ILE A 79 -4.36 -3.39 6.94
CA ILE A 79 -4.36 -2.23 6.05
C ILE A 79 -5.33 -1.13 6.52
N PRO A 80 -6.63 -1.41 6.79
CA PRO A 80 -7.55 -0.41 7.33
C PRO A 80 -7.07 0.22 8.63
N TYR A 81 -6.52 -0.59 9.55
CA TYR A 81 -5.97 -0.10 10.82
C TYR A 81 -4.80 0.88 10.58
N MET A 82 -3.86 0.51 9.71
CA MET A 82 -2.72 1.35 9.34
C MET A 82 -3.18 2.65 8.66
N ILE A 83 -4.18 2.59 7.78
CA ILE A 83 -4.77 3.78 7.13
C ILE A 83 -5.36 4.72 8.18
N LEU A 84 -6.17 4.19 9.12
CA LEU A 84 -6.77 4.98 10.19
C LEU A 84 -5.71 5.60 11.11
N LEU A 85 -4.67 4.83 11.46
CA LEU A 85 -3.57 5.30 12.29
C LEU A 85 -2.82 6.44 11.60
N ILE A 86 -2.43 6.27 10.33
CA ILE A 86 -1.72 7.30 9.55
C ILE A 86 -2.61 8.53 9.38
N PHE A 87 -3.89 8.34 9.03
CA PHE A 87 -4.84 9.43 8.88
C PHE A 87 -4.98 10.23 10.18
N SER A 88 -5.20 9.54 11.31
CA SER A 88 -5.32 10.21 12.61
C SER A 88 -4.03 10.92 13.04
N ALA A 89 -2.86 10.40 12.67
CA ALA A 89 -1.57 11.04 12.90
C ALA A 89 -1.38 12.31 12.07
N LEU A 90 -1.78 12.30 10.80
CA LEU A 90 -1.71 13.46 9.91
C LEU A 90 -2.70 14.57 10.30
N PHE A 91 -3.87 14.18 10.81
CA PHE A 91 -4.93 15.10 11.25
C PHE A 91 -5.05 15.14 12.78
N LYS A 92 -3.92 15.04 13.51
CA LYS A 92 -3.89 14.95 14.97
C LYS A 92 -4.73 16.03 15.66
N ASN A 93 -4.71 17.26 15.16
CA ASN A 93 -5.48 18.39 15.70
C ASN A 93 -7.01 18.22 15.61
N ARG A 94 -7.51 17.36 14.71
CA ARG A 94 -8.94 17.05 14.56
C ARG A 94 -9.31 15.68 15.13
N CYS A 95 -8.35 14.76 15.22
CA CYS A 95 -8.57 13.35 15.53
C CYS A 95 -7.77 12.88 16.76
N GLU A 96 -7.51 13.77 17.72
CA GLU A 96 -6.67 13.47 18.89
C GLU A 96 -7.15 12.23 19.66
N ARG A 97 -8.45 12.14 19.96
CA ARG A 97 -9.05 10.97 20.64
C ARG A 97 -8.87 9.67 19.87
N LEU A 98 -9.01 9.71 18.54
CA LEU A 98 -8.85 8.54 17.67
C LEU A 98 -7.39 8.11 17.62
N TYR A 99 -6.46 9.05 17.48
CA TYR A 99 -5.03 8.76 17.49
C TYR A 99 -4.58 8.18 18.84
N SER A 100 -5.01 8.76 19.96
CA SER A 100 -4.70 8.24 21.31
C SER A 100 -5.30 6.87 21.56
N ALA A 101 -6.49 6.58 21.03
CA ALA A 101 -7.08 5.25 21.12
C ALA A 101 -6.28 4.23 20.29
N LEU A 102 -6.03 4.53 19.00
CA LEU A 102 -5.32 3.64 18.08
C LEU A 102 -3.86 3.38 18.50
N SER A 103 -3.19 4.36 19.13
CA SER A 103 -1.81 4.20 19.62
C SER A 103 -1.72 3.66 21.05
N SER A 104 -2.86 3.40 21.71
CA SER A 104 -2.85 2.87 23.06
C SER A 104 -2.32 1.42 23.08
N PRO A 105 -1.57 1.02 24.12
CA PRO A 105 -1.11 -0.38 24.27
C PRO A 105 -2.25 -1.40 24.40
N ALA A 106 -3.49 -0.95 24.60
CA ALA A 106 -4.65 -1.84 24.66
C ALA A 106 -5.03 -2.44 23.29
N LEU A 107 -4.52 -1.88 22.19
CA LEU A 107 -4.79 -2.35 20.82
C LEU A 107 -3.60 -3.06 20.15
N VAL A 108 -2.44 -3.16 20.83
CA VAL A 108 -1.20 -3.78 20.33
C VAL A 108 -0.81 -4.95 21.22
#